data_AF-A0A1M5UW41-F1
#
_entry.id   AF-A0A1M5UW41-F1
#
_cell.length_a   1.000
_cell.length_b   1.000
_cell.length_c   1.000
_cell.angle_alpha   90.00
_cell.angle_beta   90.00
_cell.angle_gamma   90.00
#
_symmetry.space_group_name_H-M   'P 1'
#
loop_
_entity.id
_entity.type
_entity.pdbx_description
1 polymer ?
#
loop_
_entity_poly.entity_id
_entity_poly.type
_entity_poly.pdbx_seq_one_letter_code
_entity_poly.pdbx_strand_id
1 'polypeptide(L)'
;MSLRIIATGGTFDKHYNELNGTLGFADSHLPEVIARSRMTIPVQLEILPLLDSLDMQDADRERVLTSCQGAAEKAIVIVHGTDTMKETAAVLGAQALGKTIVFTGAMIPYSIANSDALFNLGFASAAAQTLPAGVYVAMNGQVFAWDNVTKNRAAGVFQPL
;
A
#
# COMPACT_ATOMS: atom_id res chain seq x y z
N MET A 1 15.59 13.76 1.95
CA MET A 1 14.49 12.93 2.49
C MET A 1 14.39 11.70 1.60
N SER A 2 14.40 10.50 2.17
CA SER A 2 14.24 9.23 1.44
C SER A 2 12.89 8.59 1.78
N LEU A 3 12.37 7.80 0.84
CA LEU A 3 11.08 7.11 0.95
C LEU A 3 11.30 5.60 0.95
N ARG A 4 10.66 4.89 1.88
CA ARG A 4 10.53 3.43 1.82
C ARG A 4 9.21 3.09 1.14
N ILE A 5 9.23 2.17 0.19
CA ILE A 5 8.03 1.54 -0.36
C ILE A 5 8.08 0.06 0.01
N ILE A 6 7.03 -0.44 0.65
CA ILE A 6 6.89 -1.85 1.04
C ILE A 6 5.76 -2.45 0.22
N ALA A 7 6.06 -3.50 -0.53
CA ALA A 7 5.07 -4.29 -1.27
C ALA A 7 4.56 -5.44 -0.39
N THR A 8 3.25 -5.61 -0.28
CA THR A 8 2.63 -6.77 0.37
C THR A 8 1.67 -7.52 -0.55
N GLY A 9 1.63 -7.17 -1.84
CA GLY A 9 0.73 -7.74 -2.84
C GLY A 9 -0.55 -6.93 -3.01
N GLY A 10 -1.69 -7.59 -2.84
CA GLY A 10 -2.99 -7.02 -3.16
C GLY A 10 -3.24 -6.84 -4.65
N THR A 11 -4.39 -6.26 -5.00
CA THR A 11 -4.80 -6.07 -6.39
C THR A 11 -3.75 -5.31 -7.22
N PHE A 12 -3.00 -4.39 -6.61
CA PHE A 12 -1.94 -3.63 -7.28
C PHE A 12 -0.97 -4.53 -8.05
N ASP A 13 -0.50 -5.61 -7.40
CA ASP A 13 0.50 -6.54 -7.92
C ASP A 13 -0.10 -7.78 -8.60
N LYS A 14 -1.42 -7.82 -8.82
CA LYS A 14 -2.04 -8.96 -9.50
C LYS A 14 -1.71 -8.98 -10.99
N HIS A 15 -1.39 -10.18 -11.48
CA HIS A 15 -1.20 -10.50 -12.88
C HIS A 15 -2.39 -11.31 -13.39
N TYR A 16 -2.85 -11.00 -14.59
CA TYR A 16 -3.86 -11.80 -15.28
C TYR A 16 -3.22 -12.99 -15.96
N ASN A 17 -3.67 -14.19 -15.61
CA ASN A 17 -3.24 -15.42 -16.24
C ASN A 17 -4.21 -15.79 -17.37
N GLU A 18 -3.76 -15.62 -18.61
CA GLU A 18 -4.56 -15.89 -19.81
C GLU A 18 -4.87 -17.38 -20.04
N LEU A 19 -4.12 -18.30 -19.42
CA LEU A 19 -4.31 -19.74 -19.59
C LEU A 19 -5.53 -20.26 -18.84
N ASN A 20 -5.85 -19.66 -17.68
CA ASN A 20 -6.95 -20.09 -16.82
C ASN A 20 -7.92 -18.97 -16.45
N GLY A 21 -7.68 -17.74 -16.90
CA GLY A 21 -8.54 -16.58 -16.69
C GLY A 21 -8.55 -16.06 -15.25
N THR A 22 -7.56 -16.42 -14.42
CA THR A 22 -7.52 -15.99 -13.01
C THR A 22 -6.50 -14.88 -12.78
N LEU A 23 -6.71 -14.11 -11.70
CA LEU A 23 -5.73 -13.15 -11.21
C LEU A 23 -4.89 -13.81 -10.10
N GLY A 24 -3.56 -13.71 -10.22
CA GLY A 24 -2.61 -14.25 -9.24
C GLY A 24 -1.42 -13.32 -9.04
N PHE A 25 -0.42 -13.79 -8.29
CA PHE A 25 0.83 -13.06 -8.08
C PHE A 25 1.97 -13.68 -8.88
N ALA A 26 2.88 -12.83 -9.34
CA ALA A 26 4.17 -13.17 -9.90
C ALA A 26 5.21 -12.22 -9.28
N ASP A 27 6.18 -11.73 -10.05
CA ASP A 27 7.03 -10.64 -9.59
C ASP A 27 6.22 -9.35 -9.42
N SER A 28 6.56 -8.55 -8.40
CA SER A 28 5.90 -7.27 -8.15
C SER A 28 6.09 -6.32 -9.33
N HIS A 29 5.06 -5.53 -9.64
CA HIS A 29 5.14 -4.47 -10.64
C HIS A 29 5.91 -3.25 -10.16
N LEU A 30 6.16 -3.12 -8.85
CA LEU A 30 6.71 -1.90 -8.26
C LEU A 30 8.09 -1.47 -8.78
N PRO A 31 9.05 -2.35 -9.12
CA PRO A 31 10.31 -1.89 -9.72
C PRO A 31 10.08 -1.07 -11.00
N GLU A 32 9.21 -1.54 -11.90
CA GLU A 32 8.85 -0.83 -13.13
C GLU A 32 8.04 0.44 -12.83
N VAL A 33 7.05 0.33 -11.93
CA VAL A 33 6.19 1.45 -11.55
C VAL A 33 7.00 2.59 -10.94
N ILE A 34 7.97 2.28 -10.07
CA ILE A 34 8.86 3.27 -9.46
C ILE A 34 9.71 3.95 -10.54
N ALA A 35 10.29 3.19 -11.47
CA ALA A 35 11.06 3.77 -12.57
C ALA A 35 10.17 4.72 -13.43
N ARG A 36 8.92 4.32 -13.69
CA ARG A 36 7.94 5.11 -14.45
C ARG A 36 7.40 6.32 -13.70
N SER A 37 7.37 6.27 -12.37
CA SER A 37 6.82 7.34 -11.51
C SER A 37 7.65 8.63 -11.56
N ARG A 38 8.91 8.56 -12.00
CA ARG A 38 9.86 9.68 -12.05
C ARG A 38 10.04 10.38 -10.70
N MET A 39 9.88 9.66 -9.59
CA MET A 39 10.21 10.18 -8.27
C MET A 39 11.69 10.58 -8.23
N THR A 40 11.95 11.82 -7.82
CA THR A 40 13.32 12.39 -7.76
C THR A 40 13.99 12.19 -6.41
N ILE A 41 13.24 11.72 -5.41
CA ILE A 41 13.77 11.36 -4.09
C ILE A 41 14.36 9.95 -4.12
N PRO A 42 15.34 9.63 -3.25
CA PRO A 42 15.79 8.26 -3.08
C PRO A 42 14.64 7.37 -2.58
N VAL A 43 14.35 6.30 -3.31
CA VAL A 43 13.34 5.30 -2.97
C VAL A 43 14.03 3.98 -2.64
N GLN A 44 13.74 3.43 -1.46
CA GLN A 44 14.09 2.07 -1.09
C GLN A 44 12.86 1.19 -1.25
N LEU A 45 12.94 0.17 -2.09
CA LEU A 45 11.87 -0.81 -2.28
C LEU A 45 12.17 -2.06 -1.45
N GLU A 46 11.18 -2.53 -0.72
CA GLU A 46 11.18 -3.81 -0.03
C GLU A 46 9.96 -4.61 -0.48
N ILE A 47 10.16 -5.85 -0.89
CA ILE A 47 9.09 -6.74 -1.31
C ILE A 47 8.95 -7.82 -0.24
N LEU A 48 7.82 -7.80 0.48
CA LEU A 48 7.41 -8.88 1.37
C LEU A 48 6.67 -9.95 0.55
N PRO A 49 6.35 -11.13 1.14
CA PRO A 49 5.50 -12.10 0.45
C PRO A 49 4.22 -11.43 -0.06
N LEU A 50 3.98 -11.56 -1.37
CA LEU A 50 2.83 -10.95 -2.02
C LEU A 50 1.59 -11.81 -1.73
N LEU A 51 0.60 -11.22 -1.09
CA LEU A 51 -0.60 -11.91 -0.63
C LEU A 51 -1.86 -11.20 -1.10
N ASP A 52 -2.95 -11.95 -1.27
CA ASP A 52 -4.26 -11.32 -1.25
C ASP A 52 -4.53 -10.87 0.18
N SER A 53 -5.03 -9.64 0.37
CA SER A 53 -5.33 -9.15 1.71
C SER A 53 -6.33 -10.04 2.45
N LEU A 54 -7.23 -10.72 1.74
CA LEU A 54 -8.17 -11.65 2.35
C LEU A 54 -7.50 -12.90 2.94
N ASP A 55 -6.30 -13.24 2.46
CA ASP A 55 -5.52 -14.38 2.95
C ASP A 55 -4.52 -13.99 4.06
N MET A 56 -4.29 -12.69 4.27
CA MET A 56 -3.33 -12.20 5.28
C MET A 56 -3.77 -12.53 6.70
N GLN A 57 -2.84 -13.15 7.44
CA GLN A 57 -2.99 -13.49 8.84
C GLN A 57 -2.22 -12.50 9.73
N ASP A 58 -2.38 -12.63 11.05
CA ASP A 58 -1.73 -11.74 12.01
C ASP A 58 -0.20 -11.77 11.91
N ALA A 59 0.38 -12.94 11.61
CA ALA A 59 1.81 -13.07 11.37
C ALA A 59 2.29 -12.26 10.15
N ASP A 60 1.44 -12.08 9.13
CA ASP A 60 1.76 -11.26 7.96
C ASP A 60 1.68 -9.77 8.29
N ARG A 61 0.68 -9.37 9.10
CA ARG A 61 0.57 -7.99 9.60
C ARG A 61 1.73 -7.62 10.50
N GLU A 62 2.16 -8.54 11.36
CA GLU A 62 3.34 -8.37 12.22
C GLU A 62 4.62 -8.25 11.40
N ARG A 63 4.73 -8.96 10.28
CA ARG A 63 5.86 -8.83 9.35
C ARG A 63 5.94 -7.43 8.74
N VAL A 64 4.79 -6.86 8.34
CA VAL A 64 4.71 -5.48 7.85
C VAL A 64 5.11 -4.49 8.94
N LEU A 65 4.66 -4.70 10.18
CA LEU A 65 5.06 -3.87 11.32
C LEU A 65 6.57 -3.94 11.58
N THR A 66 7.14 -5.14 11.62
CA THR A 66 8.58 -5.37 11.83
C THR A 66 9.41 -4.68 10.75
N SER A 67 8.99 -4.76 9.49
CA SER A 67 9.63 -4.06 8.38
C SER A 67 9.60 -2.54 8.58
N CYS A 68 8.46 -1.98 8.99
CA CYS A 68 8.34 -0.55 9.28
C CYS A 68 9.21 -0.10 10.46
N GLN A 69 9.35 -0.92 11.50
CA GLN A 69 10.23 -0.65 12.64
C GLN A 69 11.71 -0.64 12.23
N GLY A 70 12.11 -1.59 11.38
CA GLY A 70 13.48 -1.73 10.90
C GLY A 70 13.89 -0.73 9.81
N ALA A 71 12.93 -0.07 9.15
CA ALA A 71 13.22 0.91 8.12
C ALA A 71 13.96 2.14 8.68
N ALA A 72 15.03 2.57 8.03
CA ALA A 72 15.74 3.81 8.39
C ALA A 72 14.93 5.05 7.97
N GLU A 73 14.07 4.92 6.97
CA GLU A 73 13.23 6.00 6.46
C GLU A 73 12.15 6.42 7.46
N LYS A 74 11.84 7.72 7.47
CA LYS A 74 10.73 8.28 8.25
C LYS A 74 9.42 8.33 7.47
N ALA A 75 9.49 8.37 6.14
CA ALA A 75 8.35 8.30 5.24
C ALA A 75 8.29 6.89 4.65
N ILE A 76 7.15 6.23 4.83
CA ILE A 76 6.91 4.86 4.37
C ILE A 76 5.58 4.82 3.62
N VAL A 77 5.58 4.23 2.43
CA VAL A 77 4.37 3.84 1.71
C VAL A 77 4.26 2.33 1.72
N ILE A 78 3.09 1.80 2.07
CA ILE A 78 2.81 0.37 2.04
C ILE A 78 1.77 0.13 0.94
N VAL A 79 2.16 -0.62 -0.08
CA VAL A 79 1.27 -1.09 -1.15
C VAL A 79 0.63 -2.39 -0.67
N HIS A 80 -0.67 -2.35 -0.46
CA HIS A 80 -1.43 -3.40 0.22
C HIS A 80 -2.75 -3.70 -0.52
N GLY A 81 -3.28 -4.92 -0.31
CA GLY A 81 -4.63 -5.27 -0.76
C GLY A 81 -5.71 -4.47 -0.03
N THR A 82 -6.75 -4.04 -0.75
CA THR A 82 -7.72 -3.08 -0.19
C THR A 82 -8.72 -3.70 0.77
N ASP A 83 -8.94 -5.02 0.73
CA ASP A 83 -10.01 -5.67 1.50
C ASP A 83 -9.76 -5.74 3.00
N THR A 84 -8.50 -5.92 3.41
CA THR A 84 -8.12 -5.91 4.83
C THR A 84 -7.07 -4.84 5.18
N MET A 85 -7.00 -3.76 4.39
CA MET A 85 -6.02 -2.70 4.56
C MET A 85 -6.19 -2.00 5.92
N LYS A 86 -7.43 -1.79 6.36
CA LYS A 86 -7.78 -1.13 7.63
C LYS A 86 -7.21 -1.92 8.82
N GLU A 87 -7.31 -3.24 8.77
CA GLU A 87 -6.89 -4.16 9.82
C GLU A 87 -5.37 -4.07 10.01
N THR A 88 -4.61 -4.11 8.91
CA THR A 88 -3.15 -3.92 8.95
C THR A 88 -2.79 -2.51 9.41
N ALA A 89 -3.50 -1.48 8.92
CA ALA A 89 -3.29 -0.10 9.35
C ALA A 89 -3.54 0.08 10.86
N ALA A 90 -4.53 -0.61 11.43
CA ALA A 90 -4.82 -0.56 12.86
C ALA A 90 -3.71 -1.21 13.73
N VAL A 91 -3.14 -2.32 13.27
CA VAL A 91 -1.97 -2.95 13.94
C VAL A 91 -0.81 -1.97 14.04
N LEU A 92 -0.48 -1.27 12.94
CA LEU A 92 0.62 -0.31 12.91
C LEU A 92 0.28 1.00 13.63
N GLY A 93 -0.97 1.47 13.51
CA GLY A 93 -1.47 2.70 14.09
C GLY A 93 -1.34 2.74 15.62
N ALA A 94 -1.50 1.59 16.26
CA ALA A 94 -1.36 1.44 17.71
C ALA A 94 0.08 1.55 18.24
N GLN A 95 1.11 1.51 17.36
CA GLN A 95 2.51 1.37 17.78
C GLN A 95 3.27 2.70 17.91
N ALA A 96 2.71 3.81 17.43
CA ALA A 96 3.31 5.15 17.53
C ALA A 96 4.80 5.23 17.14
N LEU A 97 5.18 4.66 15.99
CA LEU A 97 6.59 4.49 15.56
C LEU A 97 7.39 5.78 15.30
N GLY A 98 6.77 6.97 15.44
CA GLY A 98 7.41 8.25 15.10
C GLY A 98 7.74 8.41 13.62
N LYS A 99 7.04 7.67 12.75
CA LYS A 99 7.18 7.64 11.29
C LYS A 99 5.85 8.04 10.63
N THR A 100 5.91 8.56 9.42
CA THR A 100 4.74 8.79 8.56
C THR A 100 4.55 7.57 7.66
N ILE A 101 3.52 6.78 7.93
CA ILE A 101 3.24 5.52 7.24
C ILE A 101 1.92 5.67 6.50
N VAL A 102 1.95 5.50 5.18
CA VAL A 102 0.77 5.67 4.33
C VAL A 102 0.49 4.36 3.59
N PHE A 103 -0.65 3.75 3.90
CA PHE A 103 -1.18 2.62 3.16
C PHE A 103 -1.84 3.11 1.87
N THR A 104 -1.61 2.37 0.80
CA THR A 104 -2.22 2.58 -0.50
C THR A 104 -2.41 1.24 -1.20
N GLY A 105 -3.14 1.25 -2.30
CA GLY A 105 -3.42 0.06 -3.09
C GLY A 105 -4.07 0.44 -4.41
N ALA A 106 -4.72 -0.53 -5.04
CA ALA A 106 -5.48 -0.32 -6.26
C ALA A 106 -6.77 -1.14 -6.22
N MET A 107 -7.81 -0.65 -6.87
CA MET A 107 -9.02 -1.45 -7.15
C MET A 107 -8.88 -2.21 -8.47
N ILE A 108 -8.01 -1.75 -9.37
CA ILE A 108 -7.72 -2.36 -10.66
C ILE A 108 -6.20 -2.68 -10.72
N PRO A 109 -5.78 -3.90 -11.10
CA PRO A 109 -4.36 -4.25 -11.17
C PRO A 109 -3.55 -3.30 -12.06
N TYR A 110 -2.30 -3.01 -11.68
CA TYR A 110 -1.45 -2.05 -12.41
C TYR A 110 -1.32 -2.39 -13.90
N SER A 111 -1.23 -3.68 -14.21
CA SER A 111 -1.08 -4.20 -15.58
C SER A 111 -2.30 -3.98 -16.48
N ILE A 112 -3.46 -3.59 -15.92
CA ILE A 112 -4.70 -3.37 -16.67
C ILE A 112 -4.87 -1.88 -17.01
N ALA A 113 -5.31 -1.60 -18.24
CA ALA A 113 -5.58 -0.24 -18.70
C ALA A 113 -6.60 0.47 -17.79
N ASN A 114 -6.39 1.78 -17.60
CA ASN A 114 -7.19 2.62 -16.69
C ASN A 114 -7.11 2.23 -15.20
N SER A 115 -6.04 1.53 -14.80
CA SER A 115 -5.76 1.25 -13.38
C SER A 115 -5.55 2.53 -12.57
N ASP A 116 -6.09 2.53 -11.35
CA ASP A 116 -5.91 3.56 -10.33
C ASP A 116 -4.55 3.46 -9.59
N ALA A 117 -3.79 2.39 -9.82
CA ALA A 117 -2.55 2.07 -9.12
C ALA A 117 -1.51 3.20 -9.17
N LEU A 118 -1.22 3.75 -10.36
CA LEU A 118 -0.16 4.75 -10.52
C LEU A 118 -0.52 6.07 -9.82
N PHE A 119 -1.80 6.47 -9.90
CA PHE A 119 -2.29 7.65 -9.20
C PHE A 119 -2.23 7.47 -7.69
N ASN A 120 -2.74 6.34 -7.18
CA ASN A 120 -2.75 6.05 -5.73
C ASN A 120 -1.33 5.97 -5.16
N LEU A 121 -0.36 5.41 -5.90
CA LEU A 121 1.03 5.37 -5.47
C LEU A 121 1.63 6.78 -5.38
N GLY A 122 1.51 7.59 -6.45
CA GLY A 122 2.05 8.94 -6.47
C GLY A 122 1.44 9.82 -5.37
N PHE A 123 0.12 9.71 -5.17
CA PHE A 123 -0.60 10.40 -4.11
C PHE A 123 -0.13 9.99 -2.72
N ALA A 124 0.00 8.68 -2.46
CA ALA A 124 0.49 8.16 -1.18
C ALA A 124 1.95 8.55 -0.91
N SER A 125 2.80 8.56 -1.95
CA SER A 125 4.19 9.01 -1.83
C SER A 125 4.29 10.49 -1.47
N ALA A 126 3.43 11.35 -2.02
CA ALA A 126 3.35 12.75 -1.61
C ALA A 126 2.85 12.88 -0.17
N ALA A 127 1.77 12.18 0.20
CA ALA A 127 1.20 12.18 1.55
C ALA A 127 2.23 11.75 2.61
N ALA A 128 3.00 10.68 2.34
CA ALA A 128 4.02 10.19 3.26
C ALA A 128 5.14 11.21 3.52
N GLN A 129 5.37 12.14 2.60
CA GLN A 129 6.38 13.19 2.73
C GLN A 129 5.86 14.45 3.44
N THR A 130 4.56 14.72 3.37
CA THR A 130 3.99 15.99 3.83
C THR A 130 3.20 15.88 5.13
N LEU A 131 2.69 14.70 5.47
CA LEU A 131 1.92 14.48 6.69
C LEU A 131 2.83 14.34 7.92
N PRO A 132 2.34 14.72 9.11
CA PRO A 132 3.04 14.46 10.35
C PRO A 132 3.18 12.95 10.60
N ALA A 133 4.04 12.58 11.54
CA ALA A 133 4.18 11.18 11.96
C ALA A 133 2.82 10.62 12.40
N GLY A 134 2.48 9.43 11.90
CA GLY A 134 1.17 8.82 12.02
C GLY A 134 0.96 7.73 10.97
N VAL A 135 -0.14 7.00 11.09
CA VAL A 135 -0.54 5.97 10.13
C VAL A 135 -1.80 6.42 9.40
N TYR A 136 -1.77 6.33 8.07
CA TYR A 136 -2.82 6.83 7.20
C TYR A 136 -3.17 5.84 6.11
N VAL A 137 -4.37 5.95 5.57
CA VAL A 137 -4.79 5.32 4.31
C VAL A 137 -4.97 6.44 3.28
N ALA A 138 -4.27 6.36 2.15
CA ALA A 138 -4.40 7.31 1.04
C ALA A 138 -4.97 6.60 -0.20
N MET A 139 -6.27 6.76 -0.42
CA MET A 139 -7.02 6.11 -1.51
C MET A 139 -8.06 7.09 -2.06
N ASN A 140 -8.42 6.94 -3.33
CA ASN A 140 -9.48 7.75 -3.97
C ASN A 140 -9.24 9.28 -3.86
N GLY A 141 -7.98 9.71 -3.82
CA GLY A 141 -7.60 11.12 -3.69
C GLY A 141 -7.85 11.73 -2.30
N GLN A 142 -8.10 10.90 -1.29
CA GLN A 142 -8.33 11.32 0.09
C GLN A 142 -7.37 10.62 1.06
N VAL A 143 -7.05 11.30 2.15
CA VAL A 143 -6.25 10.75 3.25
C VAL A 143 -7.16 10.54 4.45
N PHE A 144 -7.11 9.35 5.03
CA PHE A 144 -7.84 8.98 6.24
C PHE A 144 -6.86 8.56 7.34
N ALA A 145 -7.19 8.86 8.59
CA ALA A 145 -6.48 8.31 9.72
C ALA A 145 -6.79 6.80 9.84
N TRP A 146 -5.82 6.01 10.30
CA TRP A 146 -5.95 4.55 10.43
C TRP A 146 -7.15 4.11 11.28
N ASP A 147 -7.55 4.94 12.24
CA ASP A 147 -8.65 4.71 13.20
C ASP A 147 -9.98 5.29 12.72
N ASN A 148 -10.01 6.00 11.58
CA ASN A 148 -11.21 6.61 11.01
C ASN A 148 -11.29 6.36 9.49
N VAL A 149 -11.29 5.07 9.11
CA VAL A 149 -11.38 4.64 7.71
C VAL A 149 -12.07 3.29 7.57
N THR A 150 -12.85 3.11 6.50
CA THR A 150 -13.40 1.82 6.08
C THR A 150 -13.52 1.73 4.56
N LYS A 151 -13.45 0.51 4.01
CA LYS A 151 -13.70 0.24 2.59
C LYS A 151 -15.19 0.02 2.37
N ASN A 152 -15.83 0.91 1.62
CA ASN A 152 -17.16 0.68 1.09
C ASN A 152 -17.06 -0.26 -0.12
N ARG A 153 -17.30 -1.56 0.12
CA ARG A 153 -17.19 -2.60 -0.92
C ARG A 153 -18.21 -2.44 -2.04
N ALA A 154 -19.40 -1.89 -1.75
CA ALA A 154 -20.43 -1.69 -2.76
C ALA A 154 -20.08 -0.54 -3.73
N ALA A 155 -19.46 0.52 -3.21
CA ALA A 155 -19.05 1.68 -4.00
C ALA A 155 -17.62 1.58 -4.55
N GLY A 156 -16.80 0.65 -4.04
CA GLY A 156 -15.40 0.50 -4.46
C GLY A 156 -14.50 1.65 -4.02
N VAL A 157 -14.82 2.30 -2.90
CA VAL A 157 -14.09 3.47 -2.39
C VAL A 157 -13.83 3.36 -0.88
N PHE A 158 -12.87 4.15 -0.39
CA PHE A 158 -12.65 4.37 1.03
C PHE A 158 -13.43 5.59 1.52
N GLN A 159 -13.91 5.52 2.76
CA GLN A 159 -14.68 6.57 3.43
C GLN A 159 -14.35 6.59 4.93
N PRO A 160 -14.70 7.67 5.66
CA PRO A 160 -14.67 7.68 7.12
C PRO A 160 -15.57 6.59 7.72
N LEU A 161 -15.32 6.22 8.97
CA LEU A 161 -16.17 5.26 9.71
C LEU A 161 -17.61 5.74 9.87
#